data_AF-A0A2M6Z0X9-F1
#
_entry.id   AF-A0A2M6Z0X9-F1
#
_cell.length_a   1.000
_cell.length_b   1.000
_cell.length_c   1.000
_cell.angle_alpha   90.00
_cell.angle_beta   90.00
_cell.angle_gamma   90.00
#
_symmetry.space_group_name_H-M   'P 1'
#
loop_
_entity.id
_entity.type
_entity.pdbx_description
1 polymer ?
#
loop_
_entity_poly.entity_id
_entity_poly.type
_entity_poly.pdbx_seq_one_letter_code
_entity_poly.pdbx_strand_id
1 'polypeptide(L)'
;MNQRCNRTSRLFLGILFVAGAFAELPPCLGATTAQNSPWTAGDSSGVVVEFRGVDLTAFPEISVLIEVRSKYNTPRDSVFSLIQLKARESGIPVPFKLTRASQEKRMPIDFIFVLDETGSMQREIDDVKENIYHFADEMARRAIDYRLGLITFSDTVDTIYGFTHDAERFIGWIAAIQPFGGGDEKENSLEALNATLELPRRPGALRVVILITDAPFHQRGEMEDGTTTFTADSMGALLRNSYVRTYCVAPLEVPPFRGIAGATGGKVFDVRSDFSAVLDEVARSSSSLWTLLYRHQGPSSQDTTTFELEDALQKETLLTVRIPLLSTGQRLVSRYPLFEFDKATLSSQYIPDLERVVMVLKENPSLSIRVEGHADEIGSDEYNMDLSVRRARAVRDFLMSEGMDGQRIEVKGFGKRRPVAPNDTEEGRQKNRRVEFTILRP
;
A
#
# COMPACT_ATOMS: atom_id res chain seq x y z
N MET A 1 -18.38 -37.65 -31.10
CA MET A 1 -17.39 -38.07 -30.09
C MET A 1 -16.25 -37.06 -30.15
N ASN A 2 -16.38 -35.95 -29.42
CA ASN A 2 -15.79 -35.73 -28.08
C ASN A 2 -14.27 -35.92 -28.06
N GLN A 3 -13.52 -34.81 -28.04
CA GLN A 3 -12.78 -34.43 -26.83
C GLN A 3 -12.44 -32.93 -26.84
N ARG A 4 -12.65 -32.34 -25.66
CA ARG A 4 -12.63 -30.92 -25.34
C ARG A 4 -11.20 -30.43 -25.20
N CYS A 5 -10.86 -29.33 -25.89
CA CYS A 5 -9.70 -28.51 -25.55
C CYS A 5 -10.15 -27.46 -24.53
N ASN A 6 -9.95 -27.74 -23.24
CA ASN A 6 -10.15 -26.75 -22.17
C ASN A 6 -8.99 -25.75 -22.22
N ARG A 7 -9.21 -24.59 -22.84
CA ARG A 7 -8.38 -23.40 -22.63
C ARG A 7 -8.80 -22.74 -21.32
N THR A 8 -8.09 -23.01 -20.24
CA THR A 8 -8.09 -22.17 -19.04
C THR A 8 -7.23 -20.93 -19.31
N SER A 9 -7.83 -19.93 -19.94
CA SER A 9 -7.27 -18.58 -20.02
C SER A 9 -7.57 -17.86 -18.70
N ARG A 10 -6.74 -18.05 -17.68
CA ARG A 10 -6.68 -17.13 -16.53
C ARG A 10 -5.93 -15.88 -16.98
N LEU A 11 -6.65 -14.94 -17.59
CA LEU A 11 -6.14 -13.60 -17.86
C LEU A 11 -6.11 -12.82 -16.53
N PHE A 12 -4.91 -12.40 -16.14
CA PHE A 12 -4.64 -11.43 -15.08
C PHE A 12 -5.52 -10.18 -15.24
N LEU A 13 -6.40 -9.96 -14.27
CA LEU A 13 -7.40 -8.88 -14.27
C LEU A 13 -6.81 -7.66 -13.54
N GLY A 14 -6.17 -6.79 -14.31
CA GLY A 14 -5.55 -5.55 -13.82
C GLY A 14 -6.55 -4.42 -13.73
N ILE A 15 -6.98 -4.11 -12.51
CA ILE A 15 -7.48 -2.78 -12.14
C ILE A 15 -6.47 -2.13 -11.20
N LEU A 16 -5.80 -1.11 -11.73
CA LEU A 16 -5.08 -0.12 -10.93
C LEU A 16 -6.09 0.71 -10.16
N PHE A 17 -6.57 0.16 -9.05
CA PHE A 17 -6.74 0.94 -7.84
C PHE A 17 -5.49 0.64 -7.00
N VAL A 18 -4.37 1.28 -7.34
CA VAL A 18 -3.26 1.31 -6.37
C VAL A 18 -3.72 2.23 -5.27
N ALA A 19 -3.98 1.63 -4.11
CA ALA A 19 -4.16 2.29 -2.84
C ALA A 19 -3.14 3.43 -2.72
N GLY A 20 -3.63 4.67 -2.69
CA GLY A 20 -2.79 5.87 -2.57
C GLY A 20 -1.82 6.06 -3.73
N ALA A 21 -2.30 6.45 -4.91
CA ALA A 21 -1.54 7.18 -5.93
C ALA A 21 -0.04 6.80 -6.06
N PHE A 22 0.25 5.53 -6.37
CA PHE A 22 1.58 5.08 -6.77
C PHE A 22 1.51 3.89 -7.72
N ALA A 23 1.10 4.10 -8.96
CA ALA A 23 1.61 3.28 -10.08
C ALA A 23 1.22 3.94 -11.41
N GLU A 24 2.21 4.55 -12.06
CA GLU A 24 2.47 4.47 -13.50
C GLU A 24 3.69 5.36 -13.77
N LEU A 25 4.89 4.83 -13.50
CA LEU A 25 6.03 5.12 -14.35
C LEU A 25 6.12 3.97 -15.36
N PRO A 26 6.36 4.25 -16.66
CA PRO A 26 6.51 3.21 -17.67
C PRO A 26 7.67 2.26 -17.32
N PRO A 27 7.70 1.03 -17.87
CA PRO A 27 8.78 0.09 -17.63
C PRO A 27 10.07 0.65 -18.21
N CYS A 28 10.86 1.32 -17.37
CA CYS A 28 12.26 1.56 -17.65
C CYS A 28 12.99 0.22 -17.51
N LEU A 29 13.10 -0.48 -18.64
CA LEU A 29 14.23 -1.37 -18.90
C LEU A 29 15.52 -0.67 -18.44
N GLY A 30 16.24 -1.30 -17.53
CA GLY A 30 17.57 -0.87 -17.09
C GLY A 30 17.64 -0.58 -15.61
N ALA A 31 18.47 -1.35 -14.92
CA ALA A 31 18.93 -1.07 -13.56
C ALA A 31 19.24 0.43 -13.41
N THR A 32 18.60 1.10 -12.45
CA THR A 32 18.94 2.48 -12.11
C THR A 32 19.23 2.59 -10.62
N THR A 33 20.43 3.10 -10.39
CA THR A 33 21.08 3.46 -9.13
C THR A 33 20.25 4.44 -8.29
N ALA A 34 20.72 4.74 -7.08
CA ALA A 34 20.12 5.54 -6.00
C ALA A 34 19.45 6.92 -6.35
N GLN A 35 19.42 7.34 -7.61
CA GLN A 35 18.87 8.62 -8.09
C GLN A 35 17.34 8.66 -8.26
N ASN A 36 16.62 7.53 -8.16
CA ASN A 36 15.15 7.47 -8.33
C ASN A 36 14.39 7.23 -7.01
N SER A 37 14.99 7.55 -5.85
CA SER A 37 14.29 7.51 -4.56
C SER A 37 13.29 8.68 -4.49
N PRO A 38 12.03 8.47 -4.04
CA PRO A 38 11.07 9.58 -3.88
C PRO A 38 11.42 10.51 -2.71
N TRP A 39 12.48 10.18 -1.98
CA TRP A 39 13.10 10.97 -0.93
C TRP A 39 14.60 10.77 -0.82
N THR A 40 15.30 11.81 -0.39
CA THR A 40 16.71 11.77 -0.02
C THR A 40 16.84 12.14 1.46
N ALA A 41 17.54 11.30 2.22
CA ALA A 41 17.95 11.66 3.58
C ALA A 41 19.19 12.57 3.48
N GLY A 42 19.12 13.75 4.08
CA GLY A 42 20.30 14.60 4.24
C GLY A 42 21.12 14.21 5.46
N ASP A 43 22.42 14.48 5.41
CA ASP A 43 23.37 14.20 6.48
C ASP A 43 23.95 15.49 7.04
N SER A 44 23.19 16.12 7.94
CA SER A 44 23.65 17.26 8.75
C SER A 44 23.83 16.82 10.20
N SER A 45 24.88 17.33 10.84
CA SER A 45 24.89 17.60 12.29
C SER A 45 24.43 16.47 13.23
N GLY A 46 24.67 15.21 12.86
CA GLY A 46 24.43 14.07 13.75
C GLY A 46 22.98 13.65 13.91
N VAL A 47 22.03 14.20 13.13
CA VAL A 47 20.62 13.80 13.14
C VAL A 47 20.22 13.22 11.80
N VAL A 48 19.53 12.09 11.83
CA VAL A 48 18.96 11.44 10.65
C VAL A 48 17.45 11.48 10.76
N VAL A 49 16.79 12.05 9.75
CA VAL A 49 15.33 12.05 9.61
C VAL A 49 14.94 11.08 8.50
N GLU A 50 14.14 10.08 8.83
CA GLU A 50 13.66 9.07 7.89
C GLU A 50 12.16 9.24 7.70
N PHE A 51 11.72 9.30 6.44
CA PHE A 51 10.30 9.29 6.11
C PHE A 51 9.70 7.90 6.36
N ARG A 52 8.49 7.86 6.94
CA ARG A 52 7.79 6.62 7.31
C ARG A 52 6.40 6.49 6.71
N GLY A 53 5.79 7.59 6.28
CA GLY A 53 4.47 7.56 5.66
C GLY A 53 3.83 8.94 5.60
N VAL A 54 2.67 8.99 4.96
CA VAL A 54 1.85 10.19 4.87
C VAL A 54 0.39 9.82 5.11
N ASP A 55 -0.31 10.64 5.89
CA ASP A 55 -1.75 10.56 6.09
C ASP A 55 -2.40 11.77 5.41
N LEU A 56 -3.29 11.48 4.46
CA LEU A 56 -4.05 12.45 3.68
C LEU A 56 -5.55 12.43 4.01
N THR A 57 -5.98 11.68 5.04
CA THR A 57 -7.41 11.56 5.40
C THR A 57 -8.06 12.89 5.75
N ALA A 58 -7.30 13.79 6.35
CA ALA A 58 -7.74 15.10 6.79
C ALA A 58 -7.38 16.23 5.81
N PHE A 59 -7.07 15.89 4.55
CA PHE A 59 -6.73 16.87 3.52
C PHE A 59 -7.73 18.05 3.52
N PRO A 60 -7.29 19.33 3.50
CA PRO A 60 -5.95 19.81 3.13
C PRO A 60 -4.89 19.73 4.23
N GLU A 61 -5.20 19.21 5.42
CA GLU A 61 -4.19 18.91 6.43
C GLU A 61 -3.45 17.61 6.05
N ILE A 62 -2.13 17.71 5.91
CA ILE A 62 -1.25 16.61 5.55
C ILE A 62 -0.41 16.26 6.78
N SER A 63 -0.42 14.98 7.17
CA SER A 63 0.45 14.50 8.24
C SER A 63 1.60 13.67 7.66
N VAL A 64 2.82 14.17 7.80
CA VAL A 64 4.05 13.47 7.39
C VAL A 64 4.59 12.73 8.60
N LEU A 65 4.71 11.41 8.47
CA LEU A 65 5.24 10.53 9.51
C LEU A 65 6.73 10.39 9.32
N ILE A 66 7.50 10.72 10.35
CA ILE A 66 8.96 10.66 10.33
C ILE A 66 9.48 9.90 11.55
N GLU A 67 10.61 9.24 11.36
CA GLU A 67 11.45 8.75 12.45
C GLU A 67 12.68 9.65 12.55
N VAL A 68 13.06 10.02 13.77
CA VAL A 68 14.24 10.86 14.01
C VAL A 68 15.21 10.08 14.87
N ARG A 69 16.46 9.97 14.40
CA ARG A 69 17.54 9.27 15.08
C ARG A 69 18.75 10.19 15.25
N SER A 70 19.46 10.03 16.36
CA SER A 70 20.78 10.64 16.56
C SER A 70 21.88 9.64 16.19
N LYS A 71 22.93 10.11 15.53
CA LYS A 71 24.16 9.35 15.25
C LYS A 71 25.01 9.13 16.49
N TYR A 72 24.78 9.89 17.56
CA TYR A 72 25.57 9.87 18.79
C TYR A 72 24.85 9.20 19.97
N ASN A 73 23.79 8.45 19.69
CA ASN A 73 22.97 7.78 20.71
C ASN A 73 22.40 8.73 21.78
N THR A 74 22.25 10.01 21.42
CA THR A 74 21.62 11.04 22.26
C THR A 74 20.17 10.64 22.56
N PRO A 75 19.64 10.91 23.77
CA PRO A 75 18.24 10.65 24.08
C PRO A 75 17.31 11.24 23.01
N ARG A 76 16.38 10.42 22.49
CA ARG A 76 15.50 10.75 21.35
C ARG A 76 14.72 12.06 21.56
N ASP A 77 14.42 12.38 22.81
CA ASP A 77 13.63 13.53 23.25
C ASP A 77 14.42 14.84 23.14
N SER A 78 15.75 14.75 23.19
CA SER A 78 16.66 15.90 23.10
C SER A 78 17.09 16.22 21.68
N VAL A 79 16.77 15.39 20.69
CA VAL A 79 17.27 15.55 19.31
C VAL A 79 16.81 16.86 18.68
N PHE A 80 15.57 17.30 18.94
CA PHE A 80 15.06 18.59 18.44
C PHE A 80 15.65 19.81 19.14
N SER A 81 16.43 19.64 20.21
CA SER A 81 17.21 20.74 20.78
C SER A 81 18.48 21.03 19.99
N LEU A 82 18.90 20.10 19.11
CA LEU A 82 20.13 20.19 18.31
C LEU A 82 19.89 20.79 16.92
N ILE A 83 18.64 20.89 16.48
CA ILE A 83 18.26 21.31 15.13
C ILE A 83 17.14 22.35 15.18
N GLN A 84 17.07 23.23 14.18
CA GLN A 84 15.95 24.16 14.04
C GLN A 84 15.17 23.82 12.77
N LEU A 85 14.09 23.07 12.92
CA LEU A 85 13.31 22.60 11.78
C LEU A 85 12.56 23.73 11.06
N LYS A 86 12.70 23.76 9.73
CA LYS A 86 11.84 24.51 8.81
C LYS A 86 11.24 23.55 7.79
N ALA A 87 9.97 23.74 7.48
CA ALA A 87 9.29 22.97 6.44
C ALA A 87 9.00 23.85 5.23
N ARG A 88 9.06 23.25 4.04
CA ARG A 88 8.63 23.86 2.79
C ARG A 88 7.75 22.88 2.02
N GLU A 89 6.83 23.45 1.26
CA GLU A 89 6.06 22.75 0.25
C GLU A 89 6.40 23.33 -1.12
N SER A 90 7.03 22.52 -1.97
CA SER A 90 7.48 22.91 -3.30
C SER A 90 8.29 24.23 -3.27
N GLY A 91 9.22 24.33 -2.31
CA GLY A 91 10.03 25.53 -2.04
C GLY A 91 9.35 26.63 -1.21
N ILE A 92 8.03 26.60 -1.02
CA ILE A 92 7.27 27.62 -0.27
C ILE A 92 7.29 27.29 1.23
N PRO A 93 7.75 28.18 2.13
CA PRO A 93 7.72 27.91 3.57
C PRO A 93 6.31 27.65 4.08
N VAL A 94 6.15 26.56 4.86
CA VAL A 94 4.87 26.20 5.48
C VAL A 94 4.99 26.11 7.00
N PRO A 95 4.02 26.65 7.77
CA PRO A 95 3.95 26.37 9.19
C PRO A 95 3.57 24.91 9.40
N PHE A 96 4.14 24.29 10.42
CA PHE A 96 3.81 22.91 10.79
C PHE A 96 3.76 22.75 12.32
N LYS A 97 3.05 21.73 12.76
CA LYS A 97 3.03 21.26 14.15
C LYS A 97 3.73 19.92 14.22
N LEU A 98 4.69 19.78 15.14
CA LEU A 98 5.38 18.53 15.40
C LEU A 98 4.85 17.91 16.69
N THR A 99 4.40 16.66 16.61
CA THR A 99 3.84 15.92 17.76
C THR A 99 4.40 14.50 17.79
N ARG A 100 4.43 13.88 18.97
CA ARG A 100 4.67 12.44 19.05
C ARG A 100 3.43 11.72 18.53
N ALA A 101 3.63 10.73 17.68
CA ALA A 101 2.53 9.90 17.18
C ALA A 101 1.72 9.25 18.31
N SER A 102 2.34 9.01 19.48
CA SER A 102 1.66 8.47 20.66
C SER A 102 0.73 9.44 21.40
N GLN A 103 0.77 10.76 21.13
CA GLN A 103 0.08 11.76 21.97
C GLN A 103 -1.21 12.36 21.38
N GLU A 104 -1.40 12.42 20.06
CA GLU A 104 -2.57 13.15 19.48
C GLU A 104 -3.51 12.30 18.61
N LYS A 105 -3.02 11.22 17.98
CA LYS A 105 -3.80 10.34 17.12
C LYS A 105 -3.17 8.97 17.15
N ARG A 106 -3.87 7.94 17.64
CA ARG A 106 -3.39 6.55 17.61
C ARG A 106 -3.14 6.19 16.15
N MET A 107 -1.89 6.27 15.71
CA MET A 107 -1.54 5.98 14.33
C MET A 107 -1.78 4.48 14.10
N PRO A 108 -2.65 4.10 13.17
CA PRO A 108 -2.92 2.70 12.89
C PRO A 108 -1.66 2.00 12.38
N ILE A 109 -1.41 0.76 12.81
CA ILE A 109 -0.30 -0.06 12.34
C ILE A 109 -0.82 -1.38 11.79
N ASP A 110 -0.49 -1.65 10.53
CA ASP A 110 -0.82 -2.89 9.85
C ASP A 110 0.41 -3.80 9.90
N PHE A 111 0.38 -4.82 10.76
CA PHE A 111 1.41 -5.85 10.81
C PHE A 111 1.05 -6.98 9.85
N ILE A 112 1.98 -7.34 8.99
CA ILE A 112 1.83 -8.44 8.04
C ILE A 112 2.97 -9.42 8.30
N PHE A 113 2.62 -10.60 8.78
CA PHE A 113 3.56 -11.71 8.93
C PHE A 113 3.64 -12.42 7.59
N VAL A 114 4.85 -12.59 7.07
CA VAL A 114 5.13 -13.35 5.86
C VAL A 114 5.95 -14.54 6.32
N LEU A 115 5.33 -15.71 6.33
CA LEU A 115 5.82 -16.89 7.03
C LEU A 115 6.08 -18.01 6.03
N ASP A 116 7.31 -18.47 6.01
CA ASP A 116 7.69 -19.69 5.32
C ASP A 116 7.02 -20.91 5.99
N GLU A 117 6.34 -21.72 5.19
CA GLU A 117 5.60 -22.91 5.65
C GLU A 117 6.27 -24.24 5.31
N THR A 118 7.54 -24.23 4.91
CA THR A 118 8.29 -25.45 4.60
C THR A 118 8.58 -26.30 5.84
N GLY A 119 8.91 -27.58 5.62
CA GLY A 119 9.05 -28.55 6.71
C GLY A 119 10.12 -28.20 7.76
N SER A 120 11.14 -27.40 7.41
CA SER A 120 12.20 -26.97 8.33
C SER A 120 11.75 -25.87 9.31
N MET A 121 10.71 -25.12 8.96
CA MET A 121 10.21 -23.95 9.71
C MET A 121 9.35 -24.28 10.93
N GLN A 122 9.16 -25.57 11.26
CA GLN A 122 8.24 -25.98 12.34
C GLN A 122 8.52 -25.28 13.67
N ARG A 123 9.79 -25.10 14.04
CA ARG A 123 10.17 -24.46 15.29
C ARG A 123 9.79 -22.98 15.29
N GLU A 124 10.15 -22.27 14.23
CA GLU A 124 9.92 -20.84 14.05
C GLU A 124 8.41 -20.53 14.04
N ILE A 125 7.63 -21.40 13.39
CA ILE A 125 6.16 -21.32 13.37
C ILE A 125 5.60 -21.44 14.80
N ASP A 126 6.11 -22.37 15.60
CA ASP A 126 5.67 -22.55 16.98
C ASP A 126 6.11 -21.37 17.88
N ASP A 127 7.33 -20.85 17.69
CA ASP A 127 7.83 -19.66 18.39
C ASP A 127 6.95 -18.44 18.11
N VAL A 128 6.44 -18.26 16.88
CA VAL A 128 5.47 -17.18 16.57
C VAL A 128 4.16 -17.38 17.32
N LYS A 129 3.62 -18.61 17.38
CA LYS A 129 2.35 -18.91 18.09
C LYS A 129 2.45 -18.60 19.57
N GLU A 130 3.58 -18.93 20.20
CA GLU A 130 3.79 -18.73 21.63
C GLU A 130 3.92 -17.24 22.00
N ASN A 131 4.49 -16.42 21.11
CA ASN A 131 4.82 -15.03 21.42
C ASN A 131 3.77 -14.00 20.97
N ILE A 132 2.82 -14.38 20.11
CA ILE A 132 1.87 -13.40 19.55
C ILE A 132 0.91 -12.81 20.58
N TYR A 133 0.54 -13.55 21.64
CA TYR A 133 -0.24 -12.98 22.74
C TYR A 133 0.53 -11.90 23.50
N HIS A 134 1.82 -12.14 23.77
CA HIS A 134 2.68 -11.14 24.41
C HIS A 134 2.77 -9.88 23.54
N PHE A 135 2.97 -10.05 22.24
CA PHE A 135 2.96 -8.93 21.30
C PHE A 135 1.61 -8.21 21.23
N ALA A 136 0.49 -8.93 21.16
CA ALA A 136 -0.83 -8.33 21.17
C ALA A 136 -1.07 -7.47 22.43
N ASP A 137 -0.63 -7.96 23.59
CA ASP A 137 -0.71 -7.30 24.89
C ASP A 137 0.24 -6.09 24.99
N GLU A 138 1.48 -6.20 24.51
CA GLU A 138 2.43 -5.09 24.33
C GLU A 138 1.80 -3.92 23.56
N MET A 139 1.17 -4.24 22.42
CA MET A 139 0.56 -3.25 21.54
C MET A 139 -0.67 -2.61 22.20
N ALA A 140 -1.49 -3.40 22.89
CA ALA A 140 -2.64 -2.91 23.66
C ALA A 140 -2.21 -2.00 24.82
N ARG A 141 -1.19 -2.37 25.60
CA ARG A 141 -0.61 -1.56 26.69
C ARG A 141 -0.09 -0.21 26.20
N ARG A 142 0.50 -0.18 25.01
CA ARG A 142 0.99 1.05 24.35
C ARG A 142 -0.13 1.86 23.68
N ALA A 143 -1.39 1.42 23.80
CA ALA A 143 -2.55 2.00 23.17
C ALA A 143 -2.40 2.16 21.64
N ILE A 144 -1.66 1.24 21.01
CA ILE A 144 -1.47 1.24 19.57
C ILE A 144 -2.68 0.59 18.91
N ASP A 145 -3.22 1.25 17.89
CA ASP A 145 -4.27 0.68 17.04
C ASP A 145 -3.63 -0.24 16.00
N TYR A 146 -3.72 -1.56 16.19
CA TYR A 146 -3.07 -2.53 15.31
C TYR A 146 -4.04 -3.57 14.75
N ARG A 147 -3.68 -4.12 13.60
CA ARG A 147 -4.29 -5.34 13.05
C ARG A 147 -3.20 -6.23 12.46
N LEU A 148 -3.46 -7.52 12.45
CA LEU A 148 -2.55 -8.59 12.05
C LEU A 148 -3.04 -9.22 10.75
N GLY A 149 -2.15 -9.36 9.77
CA GLY A 149 -2.35 -10.13 8.55
C GLY A 149 -1.28 -11.21 8.43
N LEU A 150 -1.58 -12.29 7.69
CA LEU A 150 -0.68 -13.41 7.48
C LEU A 150 -0.62 -13.75 5.99
N ILE A 151 0.58 -13.94 5.48
CA ILE A 151 0.83 -14.54 4.17
C ILE A 151 1.76 -15.72 4.40
N THR A 152 1.42 -16.89 3.88
CA THR A 152 2.29 -18.06 3.90
C THR A 152 2.85 -18.35 2.52
N PHE A 153 4.06 -18.89 2.48
CA PHE A 153 4.74 -19.20 1.23
C PHE A 153 5.74 -20.35 1.37
N SER A 154 6.06 -20.93 0.22
CA SER A 154 7.08 -21.95 -0.04
C SER A 154 7.70 -21.61 -1.41
N ASP A 155 7.78 -22.57 -2.34
CA ASP A 155 8.10 -22.34 -3.76
C ASP A 155 7.11 -21.35 -4.43
N THR A 156 5.93 -21.20 -3.85
CA THR A 156 4.90 -20.25 -4.29
C THR A 156 4.28 -19.49 -3.13
N VAL A 157 3.49 -18.46 -3.42
CA VAL A 157 2.63 -17.84 -2.41
C VAL A 157 1.43 -18.76 -2.18
N ASP A 158 1.32 -19.33 -0.99
CA ASP A 158 0.37 -20.40 -0.69
C ASP A 158 -0.98 -19.85 -0.22
N THR A 159 -0.96 -19.05 0.86
CA THR A 159 -2.19 -18.48 1.42
C THR A 159 -2.02 -17.01 1.77
N ILE A 160 -3.01 -16.19 1.40
CA ILE A 160 -3.11 -14.78 1.79
C ILE A 160 -4.31 -14.61 2.72
N TYR A 161 -4.05 -14.39 4.00
CA TYR A 161 -5.07 -14.00 4.97
C TYR A 161 -5.22 -12.48 5.01
N GLY A 162 -6.47 -12.02 5.08
CA GLY A 162 -6.78 -10.61 5.33
C GLY A 162 -6.37 -10.16 6.74
N PHE A 163 -6.79 -8.98 7.14
CA PHE A 163 -6.48 -8.45 8.48
C PHE A 163 -7.49 -8.86 9.54
N THR A 164 -7.01 -9.05 10.77
CA THR A 164 -7.81 -9.22 11.99
C THR A 164 -7.29 -8.34 13.12
N HIS A 165 -8.18 -7.88 14.01
CA HIS A 165 -7.79 -7.25 15.28
C HIS A 165 -7.75 -8.26 16.43
N ASP A 166 -8.14 -9.51 16.15
CA ASP A 166 -8.25 -10.61 17.11
C ASP A 166 -7.02 -11.52 16.98
N ALA A 167 -6.23 -11.57 18.04
CA ALA A 167 -5.03 -12.40 18.13
C ALA A 167 -5.37 -13.90 18.14
N GLU A 168 -6.50 -14.33 18.72
CA GLU A 168 -6.91 -15.73 18.73
C GLU A 168 -7.22 -16.20 17.30
N ARG A 169 -7.91 -15.36 16.53
CA ARG A 169 -8.17 -15.63 15.11
C ARG A 169 -6.87 -15.74 14.30
N PHE A 170 -5.91 -14.87 14.56
CA PHE A 170 -4.60 -14.90 13.91
C PHE A 170 -3.83 -16.19 14.26
N ILE A 171 -3.82 -16.60 15.53
CA ILE A 171 -3.24 -17.88 15.97
C ILE A 171 -3.93 -19.04 15.28
N GLY A 172 -5.26 -18.98 15.12
CA GLY A 172 -6.02 -19.99 14.39
C GLY A 172 -5.53 -20.17 12.95
N TRP A 173 -5.09 -19.11 12.27
CA TRP A 173 -4.48 -19.20 10.95
C TRP A 173 -3.11 -19.90 10.99
N ILE A 174 -2.25 -19.53 11.94
CA ILE A 174 -0.93 -20.16 12.08
C ILE A 174 -1.06 -21.63 12.49
N ALA A 175 -2.01 -21.97 13.36
CA ALA A 175 -2.29 -23.33 13.79
C ALA A 175 -2.80 -24.23 12.66
N ALA A 176 -3.37 -23.64 11.59
CA ALA A 176 -3.81 -24.37 10.41
C ALA A 176 -2.67 -24.69 9.43
N ILE A 177 -1.49 -24.09 9.60
CA ILE A 177 -0.31 -24.39 8.79
C ILE A 177 0.10 -25.85 9.04
N GLN A 178 0.35 -26.58 7.95
CA GLN A 178 0.83 -27.95 7.98
C GLN A 178 2.18 -27.99 7.27
N PRO A 179 3.29 -27.78 7.99
CA PRO A 179 4.60 -27.69 7.35
C PRO A 179 4.92 -28.95 6.58
N PHE A 180 5.20 -28.80 5.29
CA PHE A 180 5.46 -29.91 4.37
C PHE A 180 6.42 -29.45 3.27
N GLY A 181 7.15 -30.40 2.67
CA GLY A 181 8.11 -30.08 1.60
C GLY A 181 9.49 -29.69 2.11
N GLY A 182 10.37 -29.34 1.17
CA GLY A 182 11.82 -29.17 1.34
C GLY A 182 12.57 -30.06 0.35
N GLY A 183 12.75 -29.59 -0.88
CA GLY A 183 13.39 -30.33 -1.97
C GLY A 183 14.60 -29.59 -2.53
N ASP A 184 14.41 -28.32 -2.86
CA ASP A 184 15.44 -27.33 -3.19
C ASP A 184 15.67 -26.37 -2.02
N GLU A 185 16.81 -25.67 -2.04
CA GLU A 185 17.25 -24.84 -0.91
C GLU A 185 16.60 -23.45 -0.87
N LYS A 186 15.93 -23.01 -1.94
CA LYS A 186 15.46 -21.62 -2.08
C LYS A 186 13.94 -21.55 -2.16
N GLU A 187 13.40 -20.52 -1.53
CA GLU A 187 11.95 -20.29 -1.44
C GLU A 187 11.55 -19.00 -2.16
N ASN A 188 10.25 -18.74 -2.26
CA ASN A 188 9.72 -17.61 -3.03
C ASN A 188 9.37 -16.38 -2.19
N SER A 189 10.28 -16.00 -1.28
CA SER A 189 10.11 -14.86 -0.36
C SER A 189 9.80 -13.55 -1.08
N LEU A 190 10.35 -13.31 -2.29
CA LEU A 190 10.13 -12.06 -3.01
C LEU A 190 8.70 -11.90 -3.51
N GLU A 191 8.08 -12.97 -4.00
CA GLU A 191 6.68 -12.93 -4.42
C GLU A 191 5.75 -12.81 -3.20
N ALA A 192 6.10 -13.45 -2.08
CA ALA A 192 5.36 -13.30 -0.82
C ALA A 192 5.43 -11.86 -0.29
N LEU A 193 6.59 -11.21 -0.35
CA LEU A 193 6.75 -9.79 -0.03
C LEU A 193 5.94 -8.90 -0.97
N ASN A 194 5.90 -9.20 -2.27
CA ASN A 194 5.08 -8.47 -3.23
C ASN A 194 3.58 -8.59 -2.91
N ALA A 195 3.12 -9.79 -2.55
CA ALA A 195 1.72 -10.05 -2.17
C ALA A 195 1.26 -9.21 -0.96
N THR A 196 2.17 -8.76 -0.09
CA THR A 196 1.83 -7.83 1.01
C THR A 196 1.26 -6.51 0.53
N LEU A 197 1.56 -6.10 -0.71
CA LEU A 197 1.07 -4.87 -1.32
C LEU A 197 -0.37 -4.99 -1.80
N GLU A 198 -0.86 -6.21 -2.01
CA GLU A 198 -2.25 -6.49 -2.41
C GLU A 198 -3.23 -6.37 -1.24
N LEU A 199 -2.75 -6.48 -0.01
CA LEU A 199 -3.58 -6.36 1.19
C LEU A 199 -4.13 -4.92 1.36
N PRO A 200 -5.40 -4.77 1.77
CA PRO A 200 -6.06 -3.46 1.91
C PRO A 200 -5.35 -2.59 2.95
N ARG A 201 -5.24 -1.27 2.76
CA ARG A 201 -4.38 -0.41 3.61
C ARG A 201 -5.18 0.58 4.42
N ARG A 202 -5.05 0.55 5.76
CA ARG A 202 -5.67 1.62 6.54
C ARG A 202 -5.05 2.99 6.21
N PRO A 203 -5.86 4.05 6.19
CA PRO A 203 -5.38 5.38 5.84
C PRO A 203 -4.39 5.89 6.87
N GLY A 204 -3.28 6.46 6.41
CA GLY A 204 -2.23 6.92 7.32
C GLY A 204 -1.60 5.81 8.16
N ALA A 205 -1.92 4.54 7.91
CA ALA A 205 -1.37 3.44 8.66
C ALA A 205 0.09 3.19 8.27
N LEU A 206 0.91 2.92 9.28
CA LEU A 206 2.22 2.35 9.08
C LEU A 206 2.06 0.88 8.69
N ARG A 207 2.69 0.46 7.60
CA ARG A 207 2.72 -0.95 7.21
C ARG A 207 4.05 -1.55 7.62
N VAL A 208 3.98 -2.58 8.46
CA VAL A 208 5.14 -3.30 8.96
C VAL A 208 5.04 -4.75 8.51
N VAL A 209 6.01 -5.20 7.71
CA VAL A 209 6.15 -6.58 7.28
C VAL A 209 7.21 -7.26 8.14
N ILE A 210 6.89 -8.45 8.63
CA ILE A 210 7.82 -9.33 9.34
C ILE A 210 7.94 -10.59 8.50
N LEU A 211 9.01 -10.69 7.72
CA LEU A 211 9.35 -11.87 6.94
C LEU A 211 10.08 -12.86 7.83
N ILE A 212 9.67 -14.13 7.83
CA ILE A 212 10.22 -15.19 8.65
C ILE A 212 10.48 -16.39 7.74
N THR A 213 11.74 -16.79 7.61
CA THR A 213 12.19 -17.90 6.75
C THR A 213 13.57 -18.36 7.19
N ASP A 214 13.87 -19.65 7.04
CA ASP A 214 15.19 -20.22 7.24
C ASP A 214 15.94 -20.46 5.92
N ALA A 215 15.31 -20.13 4.78
CA ALA A 215 15.83 -20.38 3.45
C ALA A 215 16.26 -19.10 2.71
N PRO A 216 17.24 -19.19 1.78
CA PRO A 216 17.46 -18.18 0.76
C PRO A 216 16.25 -18.07 -0.20
N PHE A 217 16.27 -17.06 -1.08
CA PHE A 217 15.19 -16.86 -2.06
C PHE A 217 15.69 -16.78 -3.49
N HIS A 218 14.80 -17.14 -4.43
CA HIS A 218 15.05 -16.96 -5.85
C HIS A 218 15.11 -15.49 -6.26
N GLN A 219 15.94 -15.19 -7.27
CA GLN A 219 16.05 -13.86 -7.85
C GLN A 219 15.99 -13.87 -9.37
N ARG A 220 15.58 -12.74 -9.95
CA ARG A 220 15.55 -12.55 -11.41
C ARG A 220 16.89 -12.87 -12.04
N GLY A 221 16.86 -13.79 -12.99
CA GLY A 221 18.03 -14.19 -13.78
C GLY A 221 18.70 -15.47 -13.28
N GLU A 222 18.23 -16.06 -12.18
CA GLU A 222 18.59 -17.41 -11.79
C GLU A 222 17.90 -18.43 -12.72
N MET A 223 18.62 -19.49 -13.09
CA MET A 223 18.17 -20.51 -14.06
C MET A 223 17.51 -21.74 -13.38
N GLU A 224 17.24 -21.62 -12.08
CA GLU A 224 16.49 -22.60 -11.30
C GLU A 224 14.97 -22.43 -11.55
N ASP A 225 14.16 -23.31 -10.97
CA ASP A 225 12.69 -23.39 -11.06
C ASP A 225 11.93 -22.19 -10.47
N GLY A 226 12.61 -21.31 -9.74
CA GLY A 226 12.03 -20.09 -9.19
C GLY A 226 11.55 -19.06 -10.23
N THR A 227 10.29 -18.64 -10.11
CA THR A 227 9.63 -17.72 -11.07
C THR A 227 9.48 -16.30 -10.55
N THR A 228 10.56 -15.61 -10.19
CA THR A 228 10.48 -14.19 -9.82
C THR A 228 11.11 -13.26 -10.84
N THR A 229 10.50 -12.08 -11.01
CA THR A 229 11.06 -10.97 -11.79
C THR A 229 11.78 -9.94 -10.94
N PHE A 230 11.84 -10.18 -9.62
CA PHE A 230 12.47 -9.29 -8.65
C PHE A 230 13.90 -9.72 -8.31
N THR A 231 14.75 -8.73 -8.03
CA THR A 231 15.97 -8.87 -7.22
C THR A 231 15.73 -8.29 -5.83
N ALA A 232 16.60 -8.60 -4.86
CA ALA A 232 16.56 -8.02 -3.52
C ALA A 232 16.53 -6.47 -3.54
N ASP A 233 17.33 -5.85 -4.40
CA ASP A 233 17.36 -4.39 -4.57
C ASP A 233 16.05 -3.84 -5.13
N SER A 234 15.50 -4.49 -6.16
CA SER A 234 14.24 -4.06 -6.75
C SER A 234 13.06 -4.22 -5.80
N MET A 235 13.05 -5.28 -4.98
CA MET A 235 12.05 -5.52 -3.95
C MET A 235 12.18 -4.51 -2.81
N GLY A 236 13.40 -4.28 -2.32
CA GLY A 236 13.66 -3.26 -1.30
C GLY A 236 13.23 -1.87 -1.75
N ALA A 237 13.48 -1.50 -3.02
CA ALA A 237 13.02 -0.25 -3.60
C ALA A 237 11.49 -0.18 -3.73
N LEU A 238 10.84 -1.26 -4.18
CA LEU A 238 9.38 -1.35 -4.30
C LEU A 238 8.68 -1.17 -2.95
N LEU A 239 9.11 -1.91 -1.93
CA LEU A 239 8.56 -1.84 -0.58
C LEU A 239 8.79 -0.47 0.05
N ARG A 240 10.00 0.08 -0.11
CA ARG A 240 10.32 1.45 0.34
C ARG A 240 9.37 2.47 -0.29
N ASN A 241 9.22 2.44 -1.62
CA ASN A 241 8.36 3.37 -2.35
C ASN A 241 6.88 3.19 -2.02
N SER A 242 6.48 1.99 -1.57
CA SER A 242 5.14 1.68 -1.08
C SER A 242 4.93 2.00 0.41
N TYR A 243 5.94 2.60 1.05
CA TYR A 243 5.94 2.97 2.46
C TYR A 243 5.78 1.78 3.41
N VAL A 244 6.37 0.64 3.02
CA VAL A 244 6.42 -0.58 3.81
C VAL A 244 7.74 -0.65 4.53
N ARG A 245 7.69 -0.96 5.83
CA ARG A 245 8.87 -1.25 6.64
C ARG A 245 9.00 -2.76 6.81
N THR A 246 10.14 -3.33 6.43
CA THR A 246 10.32 -4.79 6.44
C THR A 246 11.39 -5.20 7.44
N TYR A 247 11.02 -6.04 8.39
CA TYR A 247 11.94 -6.77 9.25
C TYR A 247 12.07 -8.19 8.71
N CYS A 248 13.29 -8.69 8.63
CA CYS A 248 13.57 -10.05 8.18
C CYS A 248 14.11 -10.86 9.36
N VAL A 249 13.44 -11.95 9.69
CA VAL A 249 13.87 -12.97 10.65
C VAL A 249 14.36 -14.13 9.80
N ALA A 250 15.67 -14.13 9.53
CA ALA A 250 16.29 -14.98 8.52
C ALA A 250 17.76 -15.27 8.87
N PRO A 251 18.39 -16.31 8.28
CA PRO A 251 19.80 -16.59 8.51
C PRO A 251 20.68 -15.37 8.18
N LEU A 252 21.53 -14.97 9.12
CA LEU A 252 22.36 -13.76 8.99
C LEU A 252 23.43 -13.89 7.90
N GLU A 253 23.77 -15.14 7.55
CA GLU A 253 24.74 -15.50 6.54
C GLU A 253 24.23 -15.28 5.11
N VAL A 254 22.94 -15.01 4.92
CA VAL A 254 22.30 -14.78 3.61
C VAL A 254 22.23 -13.27 3.33
N PRO A 255 23.18 -12.68 2.56
CA PRO A 255 23.29 -11.22 2.42
C PRO A 255 22.07 -10.48 1.84
N PRO A 256 21.29 -11.07 0.90
CA PRO A 256 20.16 -10.38 0.25
C PRO A 256 19.10 -9.80 1.19
N PHE A 257 18.79 -10.43 2.34
CA PHE A 257 17.78 -9.92 3.27
C PHE A 257 18.17 -8.58 3.91
N ARG A 258 19.48 -8.35 4.11
CA ARG A 258 19.99 -7.08 4.65
C ARG A 258 19.71 -5.91 3.70
N GLY A 259 19.75 -6.15 2.39
CA GLY A 259 19.40 -5.16 1.38
C GLY A 259 17.95 -4.73 1.47
N ILE A 260 17.02 -5.69 1.59
CA ILE A 260 15.57 -5.44 1.68
C ILE A 260 15.22 -4.72 2.99
N ALA A 261 15.67 -5.26 4.13
CA ALA A 261 15.38 -4.67 5.44
C ALA A 261 16.01 -3.27 5.57
N GLY A 262 17.26 -3.11 5.12
CA GLY A 262 17.96 -1.82 5.13
C GLY A 262 17.28 -0.77 4.24
N ALA A 263 16.87 -1.14 3.03
CA ALA A 263 16.19 -0.23 2.10
C ALA A 263 14.87 0.34 2.64
N THR A 264 14.18 -0.44 3.50
CA THR A 264 12.91 -0.04 4.13
C THR A 264 13.08 0.55 5.54
N GLY A 265 14.32 0.61 6.03
CA GLY A 265 14.66 1.07 7.39
C GLY A 265 14.27 0.09 8.50
N GLY A 266 13.98 -1.17 8.17
CA GLY A 266 13.86 -2.27 9.12
C GLY A 266 15.22 -2.85 9.51
N LYS A 267 15.21 -4.08 10.03
CA LYS A 267 16.39 -4.79 10.51
C LYS A 267 16.31 -6.27 10.15
N VAL A 268 17.46 -6.92 10.10
CA VAL A 268 17.55 -8.38 10.04
C VAL A 268 17.81 -8.91 11.44
N PHE A 269 17.10 -9.95 11.82
CA PHE A 269 17.30 -10.74 13.03
C PHE A 269 17.63 -12.17 12.63
N ASP A 270 18.45 -12.82 13.44
CA ASP A 270 18.74 -14.25 13.24
C ASP A 270 17.46 -15.04 13.48
N VAL A 271 17.13 -15.94 12.55
CA VAL A 271 15.97 -16.85 12.67
C VAL A 271 16.04 -17.71 13.94
N ARG A 272 17.25 -17.99 14.45
CA ARG A 272 17.48 -18.76 15.67
C ARG A 272 17.38 -17.93 16.97
N SER A 273 17.18 -16.62 16.86
CA SER A 273 17.11 -15.72 18.02
C SER A 273 15.75 -15.75 18.69
N ASP A 274 15.68 -15.25 19.93
CA ASP A 274 14.42 -15.12 20.66
C ASP A 274 13.45 -14.19 19.92
N PHE A 275 12.36 -14.77 19.42
CA PHE A 275 11.34 -14.05 18.66
C PHE A 275 10.66 -12.96 19.49
N SER A 276 10.58 -13.10 20.82
CA SER A 276 10.07 -12.05 21.70
C SER A 276 10.88 -10.76 21.55
N ALA A 277 12.21 -10.85 21.48
CA ALA A 277 13.08 -9.68 21.32
C ALA A 277 12.88 -8.98 19.96
N VAL A 278 12.57 -9.76 18.91
CA VAL A 278 12.20 -9.22 17.59
C VAL A 278 10.92 -8.41 17.69
N LEU A 279 9.88 -9.00 18.27
CA LEU A 279 8.57 -8.37 18.41
C LEU A 279 8.63 -7.11 19.28
N ASP A 280 9.39 -7.14 20.38
CA ASP A 280 9.61 -5.98 21.25
C ASP A 280 10.32 -4.82 20.51
N GLU A 281 11.34 -5.14 19.70
CA GLU A 281 12.04 -4.14 18.89
C GLU A 281 11.13 -3.53 17.82
N VAL A 282 10.31 -4.36 17.17
CA VAL A 282 9.30 -3.91 16.20
C VAL A 282 8.28 -2.99 16.86
N ALA A 283 7.73 -3.38 18.01
CA ALA A 283 6.77 -2.56 18.78
C ALA A 283 7.40 -1.23 19.22
N ARG A 284 8.62 -1.28 19.79
CA ARG A 284 9.36 -0.11 20.24
C ARG A 284 9.68 0.85 19.10
N SER A 285 10.17 0.34 17.97
CA SER A 285 10.49 1.15 16.80
C SER A 285 9.24 1.81 16.21
N SER A 286 8.13 1.08 16.17
CA SER A 286 6.84 1.57 15.68
C SER A 286 6.25 2.68 16.56
N SER A 287 6.52 2.66 17.87
CA SER A 287 6.06 3.68 18.83
C SER A 287 6.87 4.98 18.82
N SER A 288 8.01 5.03 18.12
CA SER A 288 8.95 6.16 18.16
C SER A 288 8.81 7.20 17.06
N LEU A 289 7.63 7.25 16.45
CA LEU A 289 7.36 8.10 15.30
C LEU A 289 6.90 9.49 15.73
N TRP A 290 7.25 10.46 14.89
CA TRP A 290 6.80 11.83 14.98
C TRP A 290 5.86 12.13 13.83
N THR A 291 4.86 12.95 14.11
CA THR A 291 3.90 13.43 13.13
C THR A 291 4.15 14.91 12.92
N LEU A 292 4.45 15.27 11.68
CA LEU A 292 4.53 16.64 11.21
C LEU A 292 3.24 16.97 10.47
N LEU A 293 2.40 17.77 11.10
CA LEU A 293 1.13 18.23 10.54
C LEU A 293 1.32 19.59 9.89
N TYR A 294 0.99 19.72 8.60
CA TYR A 294 0.97 21.00 7.90
C TYR A 294 -0.25 21.08 6.97
N ARG A 295 -0.67 22.30 6.65
CA ARG A 295 -1.76 22.53 5.71
C ARG A 295 -1.23 22.79 4.31
N HIS A 296 -1.70 22.02 3.33
CA HIS A 296 -1.37 22.17 1.91
C HIS A 296 -1.63 23.60 1.41
N GLN A 297 -0.65 24.21 0.74
CA GLN A 297 -0.69 25.56 0.17
C GLN A 297 -0.78 25.58 -1.37
N GLY A 298 -0.59 24.43 -2.03
CA GLY A 298 -0.62 24.31 -3.48
C GLY A 298 -2.04 24.35 -4.08
N PRO A 299 -2.16 24.50 -5.40
CA PRO A 299 -3.44 24.39 -6.09
C PRO A 299 -3.97 22.94 -6.00
N SER A 300 -5.27 22.79 -5.71
CA SER A 300 -5.94 21.49 -5.52
C SER A 300 -5.98 20.60 -6.78
N SER A 301 -5.51 21.11 -7.92
CA SER A 301 -5.41 20.43 -9.21
C SER A 301 -4.06 19.73 -9.44
N GLN A 302 -3.08 19.85 -8.54
CA GLN A 302 -1.82 19.13 -8.64
C GLN A 302 -1.97 17.68 -8.16
N ASP A 303 -1.43 16.74 -8.93
CA ASP A 303 -1.42 15.30 -8.62
C ASP A 303 -0.30 14.89 -7.67
N THR A 304 0.69 15.76 -7.43
CA THR A 304 1.79 15.53 -6.49
C THR A 304 2.26 16.86 -5.92
N THR A 305 2.72 16.86 -4.67
CA THR A 305 3.44 17.97 -4.03
C THR A 305 4.76 17.47 -3.46
N THR A 306 5.75 18.36 -3.34
CA THR A 306 7.03 18.02 -2.69
C THR A 306 7.07 18.65 -1.31
N PHE A 307 7.24 17.85 -0.27
CA PHE A 307 7.47 18.31 1.09
C PHE A 307 8.97 18.27 1.40
N GLU A 308 9.50 19.33 1.97
CA GLU A 308 10.92 19.46 2.31
C GLU A 308 11.05 19.85 3.79
N LEU A 309 11.92 19.18 4.51
CA LEU A 309 12.28 19.48 5.88
C LEU A 309 13.77 19.86 5.93
N GLU A 310 14.07 21.01 6.50
CA GLU A 310 15.41 21.59 6.57
C GLU A 310 15.82 21.83 8.02
N ASP A 311 17.11 21.67 8.32
CA ASP A 311 17.72 22.25 9.52
C ASP A 311 18.18 23.68 9.20
N ALA A 312 17.49 24.67 9.75
CA ALA A 312 17.77 26.07 9.54
C ALA A 312 19.12 26.51 10.13
N LEU A 313 19.65 25.81 11.13
CA LEU A 313 20.95 26.14 11.73
C LEU A 313 22.09 25.81 10.77
N GLN A 314 22.01 24.64 10.13
CA GLN A 314 23.04 24.13 9.21
C GLN A 314 22.74 24.47 7.75
N LYS A 315 21.52 24.94 7.43
CA LYS A 315 21.04 25.18 6.06
C LYS A 315 21.07 23.94 5.19
N GLU A 316 20.72 22.81 5.77
CA GLU A 316 20.74 21.52 5.10
C GLU A 316 19.34 20.92 5.04
N THR A 317 19.03 20.24 3.94
CA THR A 317 17.78 19.52 3.76
C THR A 317 17.88 18.16 4.43
N LEU A 318 17.12 17.95 5.49
CA LEU A 318 17.08 16.68 6.23
C LEU A 318 16.24 15.62 5.51
N LEU A 319 15.16 16.06 4.85
CA LEU A 319 14.23 15.18 4.18
C LEU A 319 13.54 15.91 3.02
N THR A 320 13.47 15.28 1.85
CA THR A 320 12.60 15.68 0.74
C THR A 320 11.65 14.54 0.46
N VAL A 321 10.35 14.77 0.29
CA VAL A 321 9.36 13.72 0.03
C VAL A 321 8.44 14.16 -1.09
N ARG A 322 8.29 13.33 -2.12
CA ARG A 322 7.22 13.51 -3.10
C ARG A 322 5.93 12.85 -2.60
N ILE A 323 4.94 13.66 -2.27
CA ILE A 323 3.64 13.23 -1.77
C ILE A 323 2.65 13.25 -2.93
N PRO A 324 2.08 12.12 -3.34
CA PRO A 324 1.03 12.15 -4.34
C PRO A 324 -0.26 12.69 -3.72
N LEU A 325 -0.99 13.46 -4.50
CA LEU A 325 -2.26 14.06 -4.13
C LEU A 325 -3.34 13.49 -5.04
N LEU A 326 -4.49 13.16 -4.46
CA LEU A 326 -5.70 12.84 -5.21
C LEU A 326 -6.33 14.14 -5.74
N SER A 327 -5.84 14.69 -6.85
CA SER A 327 -6.27 16.02 -7.31
C SER A 327 -7.77 16.12 -7.59
N THR A 328 -8.32 17.31 -7.37
CA THR A 328 -9.72 17.60 -7.70
C THR A 328 -9.89 17.51 -9.21
N GLY A 329 -10.85 16.71 -9.68
CA GLY A 329 -11.05 16.48 -11.11
C GLY A 329 -10.22 15.34 -11.69
N GLN A 330 -9.39 14.63 -10.90
CA GLN A 330 -8.78 13.37 -11.33
C GLN A 330 -9.89 12.38 -11.72
N ARG A 331 -9.79 11.82 -12.95
CA ARG A 331 -10.77 10.87 -13.50
C ARG A 331 -10.17 9.49 -13.53
N LEU A 332 -10.76 8.57 -12.79
CA LEU A 332 -10.45 7.14 -12.82
C LEU A 332 -11.45 6.47 -13.75
N VAL A 333 -10.95 5.84 -14.83
CA VAL A 333 -11.80 5.21 -15.84
C VAL A 333 -11.91 3.71 -15.55
N SER A 334 -13.11 3.15 -15.56
CA SER A 334 -13.30 1.70 -15.49
C SER A 334 -12.63 1.04 -16.71
N ARG A 335 -11.59 0.24 -16.48
CA ARG A 335 -10.85 -0.44 -17.56
C ARG A 335 -11.69 -1.48 -18.30
N TYR A 336 -12.74 -1.98 -17.65
CA TYR A 336 -13.63 -3.01 -18.17
C TYR A 336 -15.09 -2.55 -18.18
N PRO A 337 -15.93 -3.11 -19.07
CA PRO A 337 -17.33 -2.71 -19.19
C PRO A 337 -18.14 -3.23 -18.01
N LEU A 338 -18.42 -2.38 -17.02
CA LEU A 338 -19.25 -2.73 -15.85
C LEU A 338 -20.67 -3.25 -16.21
N PHE A 339 -21.09 -3.00 -17.44
CA PHE A 339 -22.43 -3.29 -17.96
C PHE A 339 -22.35 -3.97 -19.33
N GLU A 340 -23.23 -4.94 -19.55
CA GLU A 340 -23.49 -5.46 -20.88
C GLU A 340 -24.20 -4.43 -21.78
N PHE A 341 -24.24 -4.71 -23.08
CA PHE A 341 -24.99 -3.91 -24.04
C PHE A 341 -26.44 -3.76 -23.58
N ASP A 342 -26.95 -2.53 -23.66
CA ASP A 342 -28.31 -2.15 -23.28
C ASP A 342 -28.73 -2.37 -21.80
N LYS A 343 -27.78 -2.79 -20.94
CA LYS A 343 -28.05 -3.06 -19.52
C LYS A 343 -27.48 -1.99 -18.59
N ALA A 344 -28.13 -1.87 -17.44
CA ALA A 344 -27.68 -1.09 -16.27
C ALA A 344 -27.51 -1.97 -15.02
N THR A 345 -27.56 -3.30 -15.17
CA THR A 345 -27.23 -4.26 -14.10
C THR A 345 -25.73 -4.46 -14.05
N LEU A 346 -25.13 -4.30 -12.87
CA LEU A 346 -23.70 -4.53 -12.67
C LEU A 346 -23.36 -6.01 -12.93
N SER A 347 -22.30 -6.24 -13.70
CA SER A 347 -21.77 -7.59 -13.87
C SER A 347 -21.01 -8.02 -12.62
N SER A 348 -21.32 -9.22 -12.11
CA SER A 348 -20.68 -9.78 -10.90
C SER A 348 -19.16 -9.91 -11.02
N GLN A 349 -18.65 -10.06 -12.24
CA GLN A 349 -17.21 -10.18 -12.51
C GLN A 349 -16.41 -8.92 -12.15
N TYR A 350 -17.06 -7.76 -12.00
CA TYR A 350 -16.43 -6.48 -11.68
C TYR A 350 -16.78 -5.95 -10.28
N ILE A 351 -17.49 -6.74 -9.47
CA ILE A 351 -17.70 -6.42 -8.05
C ILE A 351 -16.38 -6.19 -7.31
N PRO A 352 -15.32 -7.03 -7.48
CA PRO A 352 -14.03 -6.80 -6.81
C PRO A 352 -13.43 -5.42 -7.09
N ASP A 353 -13.71 -4.85 -8.26
CA ASP A 353 -13.19 -3.54 -8.63
C ASP A 353 -13.92 -2.40 -7.91
N LEU A 354 -15.24 -2.54 -7.79
CA LEU A 354 -16.05 -1.60 -7.02
C LEU A 354 -15.77 -1.73 -5.51
N GLU A 355 -15.48 -2.92 -5.01
CA GLU A 355 -15.01 -3.12 -3.63
C GLU A 355 -13.70 -2.37 -3.36
N ARG A 356 -12.79 -2.26 -4.33
CA ARG A 356 -11.59 -1.40 -4.20
C ARG A 356 -11.95 0.09 -4.14
N VAL A 357 -12.95 0.54 -4.91
CA VAL A 357 -13.46 1.93 -4.81
C VAL A 357 -14.04 2.18 -3.41
N VAL A 358 -14.84 1.25 -2.89
CA VAL A 358 -15.41 1.30 -1.53
C VAL A 358 -14.30 1.41 -0.50
N MET A 359 -13.26 0.57 -0.64
CA MET A 359 -12.11 0.59 0.24
C MET A 359 -11.45 1.97 0.26
N VAL A 360 -11.16 2.57 -0.91
CA VAL A 360 -10.58 3.93 -0.98
C VAL A 360 -11.48 4.99 -0.37
N LEU A 361 -12.80 4.91 -0.55
CA LEU A 361 -13.75 5.88 0.02
C LEU A 361 -13.92 5.72 1.53
N LYS A 362 -13.88 4.48 2.05
CA LYS A 362 -13.79 4.19 3.50
C LYS A 362 -12.49 4.74 4.06
N GLU A 363 -11.41 4.59 3.29
CA GLU A 363 -10.08 5.04 3.65
C GLU A 363 -9.91 6.56 3.58
N ASN A 364 -10.72 7.27 2.81
CA ASN A 364 -10.60 8.72 2.70
C ASN A 364 -11.96 9.37 3.03
N PRO A 365 -12.35 9.49 4.31
CA PRO A 365 -13.68 9.98 4.69
C PRO A 365 -14.02 11.38 4.17
N SER A 366 -13.01 12.23 3.95
CA SER A 366 -13.14 13.56 3.37
C SER A 366 -13.34 13.57 1.84
N LEU A 367 -13.09 12.44 1.17
CA LEU A 367 -13.17 12.33 -0.28
C LEU A 367 -14.63 12.21 -0.72
N SER A 368 -15.05 13.06 -1.66
CA SER A 368 -16.28 12.85 -2.42
C SER A 368 -15.94 12.48 -3.86
N ILE A 369 -16.86 11.82 -4.55
CA ILE A 369 -16.67 11.40 -5.94
C ILE A 369 -17.91 11.73 -6.77
N ARG A 370 -17.71 11.89 -8.08
CA ARG A 370 -18.76 11.86 -9.10
C ARG A 370 -18.62 10.60 -9.92
N VAL A 371 -19.69 9.83 -9.99
CA VAL A 371 -19.82 8.69 -10.89
C VAL A 371 -20.39 9.19 -12.21
N GLU A 372 -19.60 9.09 -13.27
CA GLU A 372 -19.92 9.55 -14.61
C GLU A 372 -20.22 8.35 -15.53
N GLY A 373 -21.47 8.22 -15.98
CA GLY A 373 -21.88 7.16 -16.90
C GLY A 373 -21.75 7.57 -18.36
N HIS A 374 -21.35 6.61 -19.20
CA HIS A 374 -21.22 6.77 -20.64
C HIS A 374 -21.90 5.64 -21.42
N ALA A 375 -22.31 5.95 -22.65
CA ALA A 375 -22.89 5.00 -23.59
C ALA A 375 -22.11 5.03 -24.93
N ASP A 376 -22.28 3.98 -25.73
CA ASP A 376 -21.75 3.94 -27.09
C ASP A 376 -22.67 4.66 -28.09
N GLU A 377 -22.31 4.65 -29.36
CA GLU A 377 -23.05 5.40 -30.40
C GLU A 377 -24.45 4.84 -30.69
N ILE A 378 -24.74 3.59 -30.33
CA ILE A 378 -25.95 2.89 -30.74
C ILE A 378 -27.16 3.38 -29.92
N GLY A 379 -28.23 3.78 -30.60
CA GLY A 379 -29.45 4.31 -29.98
C GLY A 379 -29.57 5.83 -30.05
N SER A 380 -30.73 6.34 -29.63
CA SER A 380 -30.99 7.79 -29.64
C SER A 380 -30.20 8.52 -28.54
N ASP A 381 -30.01 9.82 -28.71
CA ASP A 381 -29.33 10.65 -27.71
C ASP A 381 -30.05 10.64 -26.36
N GLU A 382 -31.39 10.74 -26.35
CA GLU A 382 -32.16 10.69 -25.10
C GLU A 382 -32.05 9.33 -24.42
N TYR A 383 -32.11 8.25 -25.21
CA TYR A 383 -31.98 6.90 -24.69
C TYR A 383 -30.61 6.68 -24.05
N ASN A 384 -29.54 7.05 -24.75
CA ASN A 384 -28.18 6.91 -24.26
C ASN A 384 -27.91 7.80 -23.06
N MET A 385 -28.53 9.00 -23.00
CA MET A 385 -28.47 9.85 -21.82
C MET A 385 -29.06 9.13 -20.60
N ASP A 386 -30.31 8.65 -20.71
CA ASP A 386 -30.98 7.93 -19.64
C ASP A 386 -30.20 6.67 -19.20
N LEU A 387 -29.77 5.85 -20.17
CA LEU A 387 -28.99 4.64 -19.91
C LEU A 387 -27.69 4.96 -19.15
N SER A 388 -27.00 6.04 -19.54
CA SER A 388 -25.78 6.45 -18.86
C SER A 388 -26.02 6.89 -17.41
N VAL A 389 -27.13 7.59 -17.13
CA VAL A 389 -27.53 7.97 -15.77
C VAL A 389 -27.88 6.73 -14.95
N ARG A 390 -28.66 5.79 -15.51
CA ARG A 390 -29.02 4.53 -14.82
C ARG A 390 -27.79 3.71 -14.44
N ARG A 391 -26.80 3.62 -15.33
CA ARG A 391 -25.52 2.96 -15.07
C ARG A 391 -24.75 3.60 -13.91
N ALA A 392 -24.64 4.93 -13.93
CA ALA A 392 -23.98 5.65 -12.85
C ALA A 392 -24.73 5.52 -11.50
N ARG A 393 -26.08 5.48 -11.53
CA ARG A 393 -26.90 5.20 -10.33
C ARG A 393 -26.67 3.78 -9.81
N ALA A 394 -26.64 2.77 -10.68
CA ALA A 394 -26.38 1.39 -10.27
C ALA A 394 -25.03 1.25 -9.53
N VAL A 395 -23.98 1.93 -10.00
CA VAL A 395 -22.70 2.00 -9.28
C VAL A 395 -22.85 2.71 -7.93
N ARG A 396 -23.49 3.88 -7.88
CA ARG A 396 -23.74 4.58 -6.60
C ARG A 396 -24.49 3.69 -5.61
N ASP A 397 -25.55 3.04 -6.06
CA ASP A 397 -26.42 2.24 -5.20
C ASP A 397 -25.65 1.02 -4.65
N PHE A 398 -24.73 0.43 -5.43
CA PHE A 398 -23.77 -0.56 -4.94
C PHE A 398 -22.82 0.02 -3.87
N LEU A 399 -22.22 1.18 -4.13
CA LEU A 399 -21.33 1.82 -3.14
C LEU A 399 -22.08 2.12 -1.82
N MET A 400 -23.34 2.53 -1.91
CA MET A 400 -24.21 2.77 -0.77
C MET A 400 -24.57 1.47 -0.03
N SER A 401 -24.83 0.36 -0.74
CA SER A 401 -25.06 -0.94 -0.09
C SER A 401 -23.83 -1.42 0.69
N GLU A 402 -22.64 -1.00 0.27
CA GLU A 402 -21.37 -1.24 0.96
C GLU A 402 -21.08 -0.26 2.12
N GLY A 403 -22.05 0.60 2.46
CA GLY A 403 -22.02 1.51 3.61
C GLY A 403 -21.51 2.92 3.32
N MET A 404 -21.38 3.33 2.05
CA MET A 404 -21.01 4.71 1.71
C MET A 404 -22.17 5.69 1.85
N ASP A 405 -21.87 6.86 2.39
CA ASP A 405 -22.82 7.97 2.43
C ASP A 405 -23.08 8.49 1.01
N GLY A 406 -24.34 8.42 0.59
CA GLY A 406 -24.77 8.89 -0.73
C GLY A 406 -24.52 10.39 -0.96
N GLN A 407 -24.37 11.20 0.09
CA GLN A 407 -24.00 12.61 -0.04
C GLN A 407 -22.58 12.79 -0.59
N ARG A 408 -21.71 11.79 -0.43
CA ARG A 408 -20.33 11.78 -0.96
C ARG A 408 -20.24 11.32 -2.41
N ILE A 409 -21.37 10.93 -3.03
CA ILE A 409 -21.40 10.32 -4.36
C ILE A 409 -22.38 11.08 -5.27
N GLU A 410 -21.84 11.97 -6.09
CA GLU A 410 -22.59 12.62 -7.17
C GLU A 410 -22.76 11.66 -8.35
N VAL A 411 -23.89 11.73 -9.06
CA VAL A 411 -24.15 10.93 -10.27
C VAL A 411 -24.37 11.84 -11.47
N LYS A 412 -23.69 11.54 -12.58
CA LYS A 412 -23.85 12.29 -13.84
C LYS A 412 -23.84 11.36 -15.05
N GLY A 413 -24.76 11.58 -15.98
CA GLY A 413 -24.77 10.90 -17.28
C GLY A 413 -24.24 11.80 -18.39
N PHE A 414 -23.46 11.23 -19.30
CA PHE A 414 -22.98 11.93 -20.49
C PHE A 414 -23.53 11.38 -21.81
N GLY A 415 -24.26 10.26 -21.76
CA GLY A 415 -24.68 9.52 -22.94
C GLY A 415 -23.47 9.21 -23.83
N LYS A 416 -23.64 9.39 -25.14
CA LYS A 416 -22.60 9.17 -26.15
C LYS A 416 -21.72 10.38 -26.46
N ARG A 417 -21.91 11.50 -25.75
CA ARG A 417 -21.27 12.81 -26.05
C ARG A 417 -19.77 12.89 -25.74
N ARG A 418 -19.19 11.88 -25.10
CA ARG A 418 -17.78 11.85 -24.66
C ARG A 418 -17.13 10.48 -24.95
N PRO A 419 -16.95 10.11 -26.24
CA PRO A 419 -16.27 8.87 -26.60
C PRO A 419 -14.78 8.93 -26.25
N VAL A 420 -14.20 7.82 -25.82
CA VAL A 420 -12.77 7.61 -25.57
C VAL A 420 -12.12 6.70 -26.61
N ALA A 421 -12.93 6.05 -27.44
CA ALA A 421 -12.50 5.26 -28.59
C ALA A 421 -13.47 5.46 -29.76
N PRO A 422 -13.06 5.18 -31.01
CA PRO A 422 -13.97 5.13 -32.15
C PRO A 422 -15.11 4.12 -31.90
N ASN A 423 -16.32 4.38 -32.39
CA ASN A 423 -17.48 3.49 -32.23
C ASN A 423 -17.64 2.48 -33.39
N ASP A 424 -16.68 2.45 -34.31
CA ASP A 424 -16.76 1.68 -35.55
C ASP A 424 -16.64 0.17 -35.30
N THR A 425 -15.90 -0.22 -34.24
CA THR A 425 -15.71 -1.62 -33.84
C THR A 425 -16.40 -1.93 -32.52
N GLU A 426 -16.65 -3.21 -32.25
CA GLU A 426 -17.26 -3.63 -30.99
C GLU A 426 -16.34 -3.36 -29.79
N GLU A 427 -15.03 -3.54 -29.96
CA GLU A 427 -14.03 -3.23 -28.94
C GLU A 427 -14.04 -1.74 -28.59
N GLY A 428 -14.18 -0.86 -29.60
CA GLY A 428 -14.30 0.58 -29.41
C GLY A 428 -15.58 0.98 -28.68
N ARG A 429 -16.72 0.40 -29.06
CA ARG A 429 -18.00 0.59 -28.36
C ARG A 429 -17.95 0.09 -26.93
N GLN A 430 -17.33 -1.06 -26.67
CA GLN A 430 -17.12 -1.58 -25.32
C GLN A 430 -16.37 -0.59 -24.44
N LYS A 431 -15.31 0.05 -24.96
CA LYS A 431 -14.58 1.10 -24.25
C LYS A 431 -15.45 2.32 -23.95
N ASN A 432 -16.43 2.63 -24.80
CA ASN A 432 -17.35 3.76 -24.58
C ASN A 432 -18.50 3.43 -23.61
N ARG A 433 -18.87 2.16 -23.45
CA ARG A 433 -19.78 1.67 -22.40
C ARG A 433 -19.07 1.55 -21.05
N ARG A 434 -18.71 2.69 -20.47
CA ARG A 434 -17.87 2.78 -19.28
C ARG A 434 -18.51 3.64 -18.18
N VAL A 435 -17.91 3.55 -17.01
CA VAL A 435 -18.12 4.51 -15.92
C VAL A 435 -16.78 5.12 -15.53
N GLU A 436 -16.80 6.40 -15.22
CA GLU A 436 -15.64 7.10 -14.69
C GLU A 436 -15.94 7.63 -13.30
N PHE A 437 -14.95 7.64 -12.43
CA PHE A 437 -15.02 8.24 -11.10
C PHE A 437 -14.19 9.51 -11.13
N THR A 438 -14.83 10.65 -10.91
CA THR A 438 -14.13 11.94 -10.79
C THR A 438 -14.05 12.32 -9.32
N ILE A 439 -12.85 12.66 -8.85
CA ILE A 439 -12.68 13.11 -7.47
C ILE A 439 -13.26 14.51 -7.29
N LEU A 440 -14.18 14.64 -6.34
CA LEU A 440 -14.76 15.90 -5.88
C LEU A 440 -14.17 16.19 -4.50
N ARG A 441 -13.20 17.10 -4.41
CA ARG A 441 -12.82 17.67 -3.12
C ARG A 441 -13.70 18.91 -2.85
N PRO A 442 -14.08 19.17 -1.59
CA PRO A 442 -14.72 20.43 -1.21
C PRO A 442 -13.80 21.64 -1.42
#